data_AF-A0A6A7AEC4-F1
#
_entry.id   AF-A0A6A7AEC4-F1
#
_cell.length_a   1.000
_cell.length_b   1.000
_cell.length_c   1.000
_cell.angle_alpha   90.00
_cell.angle_beta   90.00
_cell.angle_gamma   90.00
#
_symmetry.space_group_name_H-M   'P 1'
#
loop_
_entity.id
_entity.type
_entity.pdbx_description
1 polymer ?
#
loop_
_entity_poly.entity_id
_entity_poly.type
_entity_poly.pdbx_seq_one_letter_code
_entity_poly.pdbx_strand_id
1 'polypeptide(L)'
;MGKRDTGTKHHCVWHHAWIGDISPGGCREVKIGRWIYCSKHEMPCRNGCVEGQHLKNQTGCMSCAANLMAKSRRERAVAEKGKAAALREVDAAFWKPGRERRKLRV
;
A
#
# COMPACT_ATOMS: atom_id res chain seq x y z
N MET A 1 10.78 4.20 -38.66
CA MET A 1 9.83 5.35 -38.60
C MET A 1 9.39 5.53 -37.16
N GLY A 2 9.38 6.77 -36.64
CA GLY A 2 8.68 7.07 -35.39
C GLY A 2 9.28 8.26 -34.63
N LYS A 3 9.03 9.48 -35.13
CA LYS A 3 9.22 10.73 -34.38
C LYS A 3 8.55 10.57 -33.01
N ARG A 4 9.31 10.67 -31.93
CA ARG A 4 8.75 10.78 -30.57
C ARG A 4 9.54 11.81 -29.81
N ASP A 5 9.25 13.06 -30.11
CA ASP A 5 9.34 14.20 -29.19
C ASP A 5 8.60 15.37 -29.83
N THR A 6 7.31 15.17 -30.08
CA THR A 6 6.39 16.31 -30.13
C THR A 6 6.29 16.81 -28.71
N GLY A 7 7.15 17.77 -28.34
CA GLY A 7 7.29 18.35 -26.99
C GLY A 7 6.06 19.12 -26.51
N THR A 8 4.88 18.54 -26.65
CA THR A 8 3.63 19.04 -26.09
C THR A 8 3.70 18.83 -24.59
N LYS A 9 3.84 19.94 -23.85
CA LYS A 9 3.77 19.91 -22.39
C LYS A 9 2.38 19.42 -21.98
N HIS A 10 2.32 18.22 -21.43
CA HIS A 10 1.10 17.68 -20.84
C HIS A 10 1.06 17.97 -19.35
N HIS A 11 -0.12 18.34 -18.83
CA HIS A 11 -0.33 18.57 -17.39
C HIS A 11 -0.30 17.26 -16.57
N CYS A 12 -0.41 16.09 -17.22
CA CYS A 12 -0.30 14.80 -16.56
C CYS A 12 0.64 13.85 -17.29
N VAL A 13 1.31 13.01 -16.50
CA VAL A 13 2.22 11.97 -17.00
C VAL A 13 1.45 10.89 -17.76
N TRP A 14 0.19 10.65 -17.40
CA TRP A 14 -0.62 9.53 -17.91
C TRP A 14 -1.17 9.71 -19.33
N HIS A 15 -0.81 10.79 -20.03
CA HIS A 15 -1.26 11.01 -21.41
C HIS A 15 -0.80 9.91 -22.37
N HIS A 16 0.26 9.16 -22.04
CA HIS A 16 0.84 8.10 -22.86
C HIS A 16 0.58 6.67 -22.34
N ALA A 17 -0.19 6.52 -21.25
CA ALA A 17 -0.38 5.23 -20.60
C ALA A 17 -1.85 4.98 -20.22
N TRP A 18 -2.23 3.71 -20.16
CA TRP A 18 -3.54 3.27 -19.67
C TRP A 18 -3.58 3.30 -18.14
N ILE A 19 -4.70 3.75 -17.58
CA ILE A 19 -4.97 3.68 -16.13
C ILE A 19 -6.17 2.78 -15.91
N GLY A 20 -5.95 1.49 -15.65
CA GLY A 20 -7.02 0.51 -15.69
C GLY A 20 -7.70 0.56 -17.06
N ASP A 21 -9.00 0.81 -17.07
CA ASP A 21 -9.80 0.92 -18.30
C ASP A 21 -9.81 2.33 -18.93
N ILE A 22 -9.10 3.30 -18.34
CA ILE A 22 -9.05 4.68 -18.82
C ILE A 22 -7.96 4.81 -19.88
N SER A 23 -8.36 5.23 -21.08
CA SER A 23 -7.45 5.37 -22.22
C SER A 23 -6.41 6.49 -22.08
N PRO A 24 -5.26 6.38 -22.77
CA PRO A 24 -4.31 7.47 -22.96
C PRO A 24 -4.94 8.67 -23.69
N GLY A 25 -4.27 9.82 -23.68
CA GLY A 25 -4.70 11.03 -24.38
C GLY A 25 -6.01 11.64 -23.87
N GLY A 26 -6.52 12.66 -24.57
CA GLY A 26 -7.78 13.35 -24.21
C GLY A 26 -7.76 13.97 -22.81
N CYS A 27 -6.57 14.33 -22.31
CA CYS A 27 -6.40 14.84 -20.96
C CYS A 27 -6.98 16.25 -20.85
N ARG A 28 -7.67 16.55 -19.76
CA ARG A 28 -8.17 17.89 -19.43
C ARG A 28 -7.73 18.27 -18.03
N GLU A 29 -6.98 19.36 -17.94
CA GLU A 29 -6.60 19.95 -16.67
C GLU A 29 -7.82 20.58 -16.01
N VAL A 30 -8.02 20.29 -14.73
CA VAL A 30 -9.04 20.93 -13.91
C VAL A 30 -8.36 21.51 -12.68
N LYS A 31 -8.77 22.73 -12.34
CA LYS A 31 -8.31 23.46 -11.18
C LYS A 31 -9.43 23.60 -10.16
N ILE A 32 -9.22 23.12 -8.93
CA ILE A 32 -10.15 23.26 -7.80
C ILE A 32 -9.39 23.92 -6.65
N GLY A 33 -9.60 25.21 -6.40
CA GLY A 33 -8.79 25.96 -5.45
C GLY A 33 -7.30 25.93 -5.82
N ARG A 34 -6.47 25.33 -4.94
CA ARG A 34 -5.02 25.13 -5.17
C ARG A 34 -4.70 23.84 -5.95
N TRP A 35 -5.67 22.96 -6.16
CA TRP A 35 -5.50 21.67 -6.83
C TRP A 35 -5.46 21.83 -8.33
N ILE A 36 -4.48 21.20 -8.99
CA ILE A 36 -4.41 21.06 -10.44
C ILE A 36 -4.20 19.57 -10.74
N TYR A 37 -5.14 18.97 -11.46
CA TYR A 37 -5.07 17.54 -11.79
C TYR A 37 -5.71 17.26 -13.14
N CYS A 38 -5.36 16.12 -13.75
CA CYS A 38 -6.04 15.64 -14.94
C CYS A 38 -7.41 15.07 -14.57
N SER A 39 -8.49 15.73 -14.96
CA SER A 39 -9.86 15.25 -14.72
C SER A 39 -10.18 13.90 -15.37
N LYS A 40 -9.40 13.45 -16.36
CA LYS A 40 -9.57 12.13 -16.98
C LYS A 40 -8.95 11.03 -16.13
N HIS A 41 -7.69 11.20 -15.74
CA HIS A 41 -6.83 10.17 -15.15
C HIS A 41 -6.80 10.19 -13.63
N GLU A 42 -6.99 11.38 -13.04
CA GLU A 42 -6.81 11.66 -11.63
C GLU A 42 -8.12 12.14 -11.02
N MET A 43 -8.17 12.12 -9.69
CA MET A 43 -9.29 12.63 -8.91
C MET A 43 -8.84 13.02 -7.49
N PRO A 44 -9.58 13.94 -6.84
CA PRO A 44 -9.36 14.27 -5.44
C PRO A 44 -9.60 13.06 -4.53
N CYS A 45 -8.82 12.96 -3.46
CA CYS A 45 -8.94 11.88 -2.50
C CYS A 45 -10.29 11.93 -1.78
N ARG A 46 -11.05 10.83 -1.84
CA ARG A 46 -12.36 10.71 -1.18
C ARG A 46 -12.26 10.44 0.32
N ASN A 47 -11.08 10.09 0.83
CA ASN A 47 -10.88 9.69 2.23
C ASN A 47 -10.59 10.88 3.16
N GLY A 48 -11.03 12.09 2.80
CA GLY A 48 -10.82 13.30 3.62
C GLY A 48 -9.39 13.84 3.62
N CYS A 49 -8.51 13.37 2.74
CA CYS A 49 -7.18 13.94 2.60
C CYS A 49 -7.29 15.28 1.87
N VAL A 50 -7.17 16.39 2.62
CA VAL A 50 -7.24 17.77 2.14
C VAL A 50 -6.31 18.01 0.95
N GLU A 51 -5.14 17.35 0.98
CA GLU A 51 -4.10 17.50 -0.04
C GLU A 51 -3.82 16.25 -0.89
N GLY A 52 -4.77 15.32 -0.93
CA GLY A 52 -4.60 14.08 -1.66
C GLY A 52 -5.23 14.11 -3.04
N GLN A 53 -4.49 13.69 -4.06
CA GLN A 53 -5.05 13.21 -5.33
C GLN A 53 -4.56 11.78 -5.59
N HIS A 54 -5.31 11.04 -6.41
CA HIS A 54 -4.94 9.71 -6.85
C HIS A 54 -5.47 9.40 -8.23
N LEU A 55 -4.95 8.33 -8.82
CA LEU A 55 -5.48 7.81 -10.07
C LEU A 55 -6.89 7.26 -9.85
N LYS A 56 -7.77 7.37 -10.84
CA LYS A 56 -9.16 6.91 -10.69
C LYS A 56 -9.30 5.40 -10.47
N ASN A 57 -8.31 4.60 -10.87
CA ASN A 57 -8.27 3.16 -10.58
C ASN A 57 -7.71 2.83 -9.19
N GLN A 58 -7.22 3.83 -8.44
CA GLN A 58 -6.73 3.67 -7.08
C GLN A 58 -7.83 4.01 -6.08
N THR A 59 -7.79 3.36 -4.91
CA THR A 59 -8.78 3.53 -3.84
C THR A 59 -8.51 4.73 -2.93
N GLY A 60 -7.33 5.34 -3.03
CA GLY A 60 -6.97 6.51 -2.23
C GLY A 60 -5.62 7.11 -2.64
N CYS A 61 -5.29 8.26 -2.07
CA CYS A 61 -4.00 8.91 -2.28
C CYS A 61 -2.83 8.15 -1.65
N MET A 62 -1.61 8.60 -1.95
CA MET A 62 -0.38 8.02 -1.41
C MET A 62 -0.39 7.91 0.11
N SER A 63 -0.95 8.90 0.83
CA SER A 63 -1.07 8.85 2.28
C SER A 63 -2.05 7.74 2.74
N CYS A 64 -3.16 7.54 2.04
CA CYS A 64 -4.07 6.43 2.32
C CYS A 64 -3.38 5.08 2.09
N ALA A 65 -2.64 4.94 0.98
CA ALA A 65 -1.88 3.73 0.68
C ALA A 65 -0.81 3.46 1.76
N ALA A 66 -0.08 4.48 2.20
CA ALA A 66 0.91 4.37 3.25
C ALA A 66 0.29 3.94 4.59
N ASN A 67 -0.86 4.50 4.96
CA ASN A 67 -1.58 4.13 6.17
C ASN A 67 -2.06 2.66 6.13
N LEU A 68 -2.57 2.21 4.99
CA LEU A 68 -2.95 0.81 4.80
C LEU A 68 -1.74 -0.13 4.91
N MET A 69 -0.62 0.21 4.29
CA MET A 69 0.62 -0.57 4.41
C MET A 69 1.14 -0.59 5.86
N ALA A 70 1.10 0.54 6.56
CA ALA A 70 1.50 0.63 7.96
C ALA A 70 0.62 -0.23 8.87
N LYS A 71 -0.70 -0.21 8.65
CA LYS A 71 -1.64 -1.08 9.37
C LYS A 71 -1.33 -2.56 9.14
N SER A 72 -1.15 -2.96 7.88
CA SER A 72 -0.80 -4.34 7.53
C SER A 72 0.53 -4.78 8.16
N ARG A 73 1.55 -3.91 8.18
CA ARG A 73 2.82 -4.17 8.85
C ARG A 73 2.65 -4.39 10.36
N ARG A 74 1.82 -3.58 11.03
CA ARG A 74 1.53 -3.72 12.46
C ARG A 74 0.81 -5.04 12.75
N GLU A 75 -0.19 -5.39 11.96
CA GLU A 75 -0.92 -6.66 12.10
C GLU A 75 0.01 -7.88 11.95
N ARG A 76 0.90 -7.86 10.95
CA ARG A 76 1.92 -8.89 10.78
C ARG A 76 2.86 -8.97 11.97
N ALA A 77 3.34 -7.83 12.47
CA ALA A 77 4.23 -7.80 13.63
C ALA A 77 3.58 -8.36 14.91
N VAL A 78 2.28 -8.14 15.11
CA VAL A 78 1.52 -8.73 16.22
C VAL A 78 1.39 -10.25 16.06
N ALA A 79 1.05 -10.72 14.86
CA ALA A 79 0.95 -12.15 14.58
C ALA A 79 2.29 -12.89 14.79
N GLU A 80 3.39 -12.30 14.31
CA GLU A 80 4.73 -12.88 14.48
C GLU A 80 5.20 -12.88 15.94
N LYS A 81 4.88 -11.83 16.72
CA LYS A 81 5.13 -11.83 18.17
C LYS A 81 4.36 -12.94 18.89
N GLY A 82 3.11 -13.19 18.51
CA GLY A 82 2.32 -14.29 19.06
C GLY A 82 2.92 -15.66 18.78
N LYS A 83 3.38 -15.91 17.54
CA LYS A 83 4.08 -17.16 17.17
C LYS A 83 5.40 -17.33 17.91
N ALA A 84 6.19 -16.26 18.02
CA ALA A 84 7.47 -16.31 18.73
C ALA A 84 7.30 -16.57 20.24
N ALA A 85 6.24 -16.02 20.86
CA ALA A 85 5.90 -16.32 22.24
C ALA A 85 5.50 -17.79 22.43
N ALA A 86 4.65 -18.32 21.55
CA ALA A 86 4.24 -19.73 21.59
C ALA A 86 5.43 -20.69 21.38
N LEU A 87 6.32 -20.40 20.42
CA LEU A 87 7.53 -21.20 20.19
C LEU A 87 8.47 -21.16 21.39
N ARG A 88 8.62 -20.01 22.06
CA ARG A 88 9.44 -19.90 23.28
C ARG A 88 8.90 -20.75 24.42
N GLU A 89 7.59 -20.84 24.60
CA GLU A 89 6.99 -21.70 25.62
C GLU A 89 7.24 -23.18 25.32
N VAL A 90 7.08 -23.60 24.06
CA VAL A 90 7.35 -24.97 23.62
C VAL A 90 8.82 -25.33 23.78
N ASP A 91 9.73 -24.44 23.38
CA ASP A 91 11.17 -24.67 23.47
C ASP A 91 11.64 -24.67 24.94
N ALA A 92 11.11 -23.78 25.78
CA ALA A 92 11.35 -23.81 27.22
C ALA A 92 10.86 -25.12 27.87
N ALA A 93 9.69 -25.63 27.47
CA ALA A 93 9.17 -26.91 27.93
C ALA A 93 10.00 -28.11 27.46
N PHE A 94 10.58 -28.03 26.25
CA PHE A 94 11.46 -29.06 25.70
C PHE A 94 12.79 -29.13 26.45
N TRP A 95 13.47 -28.00 26.67
CA TRP A 95 14.78 -27.95 27.34
C TRP A 95 14.70 -28.04 28.87
N LYS A 96 13.55 -27.69 29.47
CA LYS A 96 13.30 -27.81 30.91
C LYS A 96 12.06 -28.67 31.18
N PRO A 97 12.11 -29.98 30.89
CA PRO A 97 10.99 -30.86 31.18
C PRO A 97 10.73 -30.90 32.69
N GLY A 98 9.45 -30.85 33.09
CA GLY A 98 9.03 -30.87 34.48
C GLY A 98 9.60 -32.07 35.26
N ARG A 99 9.81 -31.90 36.57
CA ARG A 99 10.44 -32.90 37.47
C ARG A 99 9.78 -34.28 37.45
N GLU A 100 8.54 -34.42 36.98
CA GLU A 100 7.82 -35.69 36.85
C GLU A 100 8.44 -36.68 35.86
N ARG A 101 9.25 -36.24 34.89
CA ARG A 101 9.94 -37.17 33.97
C ARG A 101 11.17 -37.86 34.57
N ARG A 102 11.64 -37.47 35.76
CA ARG A 102 12.70 -38.18 36.51
C ARG A 102 12.11 -39.32 37.37
N LYS A 103 11.44 -40.27 36.75
CA LYS A 103 11.25 -41.61 37.33
C LYS A 103 11.45 -42.66 36.25
N LEU A 104 12.69 -42.77 35.77
CA LEU A 104 13.14 -44.07 35.28
C LEU A 104 13.44 -44.89 36.54
N ARG A 105 12.52 -45.79 36.88
CA ARG A 105 12.74 -46.88 37.84
C ARG A 105 13.95 -47.68 37.37
N VAL A 106 15.02 -47.66 38.16
CA VAL A 106 15.98 -48.76 38.24
C VAL A 106 15.58 -49.57 39.47
#